data_AF-V7FCC1-F1
#
_entry.id   AF-V7FCC1-F1
#
_cell.length_a   1.000
_cell.length_b   1.000
_cell.length_c   1.000
_cell.angle_alpha   90.00
_cell.angle_beta   90.00
_cell.angle_gamma   90.00
#
_symmetry.space_group_name_H-M   'P 1'
#
loop_
_entity.id
_entity.type
_entity.pdbx_description
1 polymer ?
#
loop_
_entity_poly.entity_id
_entity_poly.type
_entity_poly.pdbx_seq_one_letter_code
_entity_poly.pdbx_strand_id
1 'polypeptide(L)' 'MSLHWFSPPVSVRTTRPGIAYQCNNVEGAAEQLLQWTKRGPKWHSAVQLCMDAMIDQVKPEVVRRAFSKRPRKRET' A
#
# COMPACT_ATOMS: atom_id res chain seq x y z
N MET A 1 -5.57 15.77 10.90
CA MET A 1 -5.35 14.88 9.74
C MET A 1 -6.30 13.71 9.91
N SER A 2 -7.26 13.56 9.00
CA SER A 2 -8.20 12.44 9.03
C SER A 2 -7.43 11.19 8.62
N LEU A 3 -7.16 10.30 9.58
CA LEU A 3 -6.55 9.01 9.27
C LEU A 3 -7.53 8.22 8.41
N HIS A 4 -7.19 7.98 7.14
CA HIS A 4 -7.99 7.12 6.26
C HIS A 4 -7.80 5.67 6.67
N TRP A 5 -8.65 5.21 7.59
CA TRP A 5 -8.60 3.85 8.11
C TRP A 5 -9.05 2.83 7.08
N PHE A 6 -8.34 1.71 6.99
CA PHE A 6 -8.77 0.52 6.28
C PHE A 6 -9.63 -0.35 7.20
N SER A 7 -10.83 -0.70 6.76
CA SER A 7 -11.67 -1.70 7.41
C SER A 7 -12.15 -2.69 6.35
N PRO A 8 -11.61 -3.93 6.30
CA PRO A 8 -10.62 -4.55 7.19
C PRO A 8 -9.15 -4.15 6.89
N PRO A 9 -8.20 -4.40 7.83
CA PRO A 9 -6.78 -4.11 7.64
C PRO A 9 -6.17 -4.80 6.42
N VAL A 10 -5.14 -4.19 5.84
CA VAL A 10 -4.46 -4.68 4.63
C VAL A 10 -3.06 -5.17 4.97
N SER A 11 -2.74 -6.41 4.61
CA SER A 11 -1.36 -6.91 4.71
C SER A 11 -0.52 -6.36 3.55
N VAL A 12 0.41 -5.46 3.88
CA VAL A 12 1.44 -4.95 2.96
C VAL A 12 2.74 -5.70 3.25
N ARG A 13 3.42 -6.18 2.20
CA ARG A 13 4.72 -6.82 2.38
C ARG A 13 5.77 -5.76 2.72
N THR A 14 6.61 -6.03 3.70
CA THR A 14 7.72 -5.14 4.03
C THR A 14 8.95 -5.49 3.19
N THR A 15 9.99 -4.66 3.28
CA THR A 15 11.29 -4.91 2.66
C THR A 15 11.91 -6.25 3.12
N ARG A 16 11.47 -6.80 4.27
CA ARG A 16 11.91 -8.10 4.77
C ARG A 16 11.10 -9.23 4.13
N PRO A 17 11.74 -10.14 3.36
CA PRO A 17 11.04 -11.29 2.79
C PRO A 17 10.48 -12.18 3.91
N GLY A 18 9.16 -12.40 3.90
CA GLY A 18 8.47 -13.24 4.88
C GLY A 18 7.67 -12.46 5.93
N ILE A 19 7.83 -11.13 6.01
CA ILE A 19 7.07 -10.28 6.92
C ILE A 19 5.99 -9.52 6.14
N ALA A 20 4.74 -9.72 6.54
CA ALA A 20 3.62 -8.90 6.13
C ALA A 20 3.26 -7.97 7.29
N TYR A 21 3.30 -6.66 7.05
CA TYR A 21 2.84 -5.66 7.99
C TYR A 21 1.35 -5.40 7.75
N GLN A 22 0.55 -5.47 8.80
CA GLN A 22 -0.87 -5.15 8.71
C GLN A 22 -1.04 -3.63 8.84
N CYS A 23 -1.31 -2.98 7.70
CA CYS A 23 -1.68 -1.58 7.67
C CYS A 23 -3.17 -1.44 7.92
N ASN A 24 -3.50 -0.73 8.98
CA ASN A 24 -4.85 -0.33 9.38
C ASN A 24 -5.22 1.06 8.86
N ASN A 25 -4.30 1.79 8.24
CA ASN A 25 -4.53 3.10 7.63
C ASN A 25 -3.69 3.28 6.35
N VAL A 26 -4.11 4.24 5.51
CA VAL A 26 -3.43 4.59 4.25
C VAL A 26 -2.02 5.13 4.49
N GLU A 27 -1.85 5.96 5.52
CA GLU A 27 -0.55 6.56 5.88
C GLU A 27 0.50 5.50 6.19
N GLY A 28 0.20 4.52 7.06
CA GLY A 28 1.10 3.43 7.37
C GLY A 28 1.40 2.55 6.15
N ALA A 29 0.44 2.37 5.23
CA ALA A 29 0.70 1.69 3.96
C ALA A 29 1.64 2.49 3.04
N ALA A 30 1.51 3.81 3.01
CA ALA A 30 2.40 4.70 2.26
C ALA A 30 3.81 4.69 2.85
N GLU A 31 3.96 4.73 4.17
CA GLU A 31 5.26 4.62 4.84
C GLU A 31 5.96 3.30 4.52
N GLN A 32 5.25 2.18 4.58
CA GLN A 32 5.81 0.87 4.23
C GLN A 32 6.21 0.82 2.75
N LEU A 33 5.43 1.45 1.85
CA LEU A 33 5.83 1.59 0.45
C LEU A 33 7.10 2.42 0.29
N LEU A 34 7.23 3.54 0.99
CA LEU A 34 8.41 4.41 0.89
C LEU A 34 9.71 3.69 1.28
N GLN A 35 9.62 2.68 2.15
CA GLN A 35 10.75 1.82 2.55
C GLN A 35 11.17 0.81 1.47
N TRP A 36 10.39 0.63 0.40
CA TRP A 36 10.77 -0.29 -0.68
C TRP A 36 11.89 0.30 -1.53
N THR A 37 12.99 -0.44 -1.64
CA THR A 37 14.15 -0.07 -2.46
C THR A 37 13.92 -0.34 -3.96
N LYS A 38 13.07 -1.31 -4.31
CA LYS A 38 12.68 -1.60 -5.70
C LYS A 38 11.46 -0.79 -6.11
N ARG A 39 11.71 0.41 -6.66
CA ARG A 39 10.69 1.35 -7.15
C ARG A 39 10.39 1.10 -8.64
N GLY A 40 9.47 0.18 -8.92
CA GLY A 40 8.96 -0.06 -10.28
C GLY A 40 7.74 0.81 -10.63
N PRO A 41 7.24 0.76 -11.87
CA PRO A 41 6.02 1.47 -12.28
C PRO A 41 4.81 1.07 -11.41
N LYS A 42 4.76 -0.19 -10.97
CA LYS A 42 3.78 -0.66 -9.99
C LYS A 42 3.94 0.06 -8.65
N TRP A 43 5.15 0.28 -8.14
CA TRP A 43 5.34 1.02 -6.89
C TRP A 43 4.75 2.43 -7.00
N HIS A 44 5.04 3.12 -8.11
CA HIS A 44 4.55 4.47 -8.36
C HIS A 44 3.01 4.54 -8.35
N SER A 45 2.32 3.62 -9.02
CA SER A 45 0.84 3.58 -9.00
C SER A 45 0.27 3.33 -7.59
N ALA A 46 0.97 2.60 -6.72
CA ALA A 46 0.50 2.36 -5.36
C ALA A 46 0.66 3.60 -4.48
N VAL A 47 1.80 4.30 -4.60
CA VAL A 47 2.03 5.57 -3.91
C VAL A 47 1.02 6.62 -4.36
N GLN A 48 0.76 6.71 -5.66
CA GLN A 48 -0.26 7.62 -6.20
C GLN A 48 -1.64 7.32 -5.61
N LEU A 49 -2.06 6.05 -5.59
CA LEU A 49 -3.33 5.65 -4.98
C LEU A 49 -3.41 5.97 -3.48
N CYS A 50 -2.30 5.88 -2.74
CA CYS A 50 -2.25 6.31 -1.34
C CYS A 50 -2.41 7.83 -1.24
N MET A 51 -1.74 8.61 -2.10
CA MET A 51 -1.90 10.08 -2.13
C MET A 51 -3.33 10.49 -2.48
N ASP A 52 -3.92 9.89 -3.50
CA ASP A 52 -5.30 10.16 -3.91
C ASP A 52 -6.30 9.80 -2.80
N ALA A 53 -6.02 8.75 -2.01
CA ALA A 53 -6.83 8.43 -0.85
C ALA A 53 -6.65 9.41 0.32
N MET A 54 -5.44 9.96 0.50
CA MET A 54 -5.18 10.99 1.52
C MET A 54 -5.90 12.31 1.24
N ILE A 55 -6.24 12.59 -0.02
CA ILE A 55 -7.02 13.77 -0.43
C ILE A 55 -8.51 13.45 -0.68
N ASP A 56 -8.99 12.30 -0.20
CA ASP A 56 -10.37 11.81 -0.35
C ASP A 56 -10.86 11.69 -1.81
N GLN A 57 -9.95 11.67 -2.79
CA GLN A 57 -10.27 11.42 -4.19
C GLN A 57 -10.56 9.94 -4.45
N VAL A 58 -9.92 9.05 -3.69
CA VAL A 58 -10.05 7.60 -3.83
C VAL A 58 -10.41 6.96 -2.50
N LYS A 59 -11.40 6.06 -2.50
CA LYS A 59 -11.77 5.32 -1.29
C LYS A 59 -10.64 4.39 -0.83
N PRO A 60 -10.39 4.27 0.49
CA PRO A 60 -9.39 3.34 1.04
C PRO A 60 -9.58 1.89 0.57
N GLU A 61 -10.81 1.47 0.27
CA GLU A 61 -11.11 0.15 -0.27
C GLU A 61 -10.49 -0.12 -1.65
N VAL A 62 -10.38 0.91 -2.49
CA VAL A 62 -9.75 0.81 -3.82
C VAL A 62 -8.25 0.61 -3.66
N VAL A 63 -7.65 1.36 -2.74
CA VAL A 63 -6.23 1.23 -2.36
C VAL A 63 -5.97 -0.19 -1.84
N ARG A 64 -6.79 -0.69 -0.91
CA ARG A 64 -6.74 -2.08 -0.42
C ARG A 64 -6.76 -3.09 -1.56
N ARG A 65 -7.68 -2.93 -2.52
CA ARG A 65 -7.79 -3.84 -3.67
C ARG A 65 -6.52 -3.82 -4.52
N ALA A 66 -5.89 -2.65 -4.70
CA ALA A 66 -4.64 -2.52 -5.44
C ALA A 66 -3.46 -3.20 -4.73
N PHE A 67 -3.44 -3.21 -3.39
CA PHE A 67 -2.46 -3.94 -2.59
C PHE A 67 -2.73 -5.46 -2.58
N SER A 68 -3.97 -5.89 -2.41
CA SER A 68 -4.36 -7.30 -2.37
C SER A 68 -4.18 -8.01 -3.72
N LYS A 69 -4.45 -7.33 -4.84
CA LYS A 69 -4.21 -7.84 -6.20
C LYS A 69 -2.74 -7.92 -6.61
N ARG A 70 -1.77 -7.76 -5.70
CA ARG A 70 -0.34 -7.98 -5.99
C ARG A 70 0.14 -9.35 -5.53
N PRO A 71 -0.14 -10.44 -6.28
CA PRO A 71 0.68 -11.61 -6.17
C PRO A 71 2.04 -11.33 -6.81
N ARG A 72 3.07 -11.60 -6.02
CA ARG A 72 4.40 -12.10 -6.39
C ARG A 72 4.64 -12.18 -7.91
N LYS A 73 5.37 -11.23 -8.47
CA LYS A 73 6.30 -11.54 -9.55
C LYS A 73 7.70 -11.45 -8.94
N ARG A 74 8.22 -12.62 -8.56
CA ARG A 74 9.67 -12.87 -8.62
C ARG A 74 10.02 -12.58 -10.07
N GLU A 75 10.74 -11.50 -10.32
CA GLU A 75 11.53 -11.39 -11.55
C GLU A 75 12.92 -11.81 -11.11
N THR A 76 13.25 -13.03 -11.53
CA THR A 76 14.55 -13.70 -11.42
C THR A 76 15.51 -13.03 -12.39
#